data_AF-A0AA42NP31-F1
#
_entry.id   AF-A0AA42NP31-F1
#
_cell.length_a   1.000
_cell.length_b   1.000
_cell.length_c   1.000
_cell.angle_alpha   90.00
_cell.angle_beta   90.00
_cell.angle_gamma   90.00
#
_symmetry.space_group_name_H-M   'P 1'
#
loop_
_entity.id
_entity.type
_entity.pdbx_description
1 polymer ?
#
loop_
_entity_poly.entity_id
_entity_poly.type
_entity_poly.pdbx_seq_one_letter_code
_entity_poly.pdbx_strand_id
1 'polypeptide(L)'
;MSADQSHAWAAALGGLSGLQIAAGLAALTTSQDEQLRKWPPSAPEFRSLCENRTPEAFGLPSEGQAYREACANAHPAMVDRARWSHEAVFHAAKETGFYDLNHMPVQHSRRLFARNYAIACRKVMAGEKLAEIPKALPEKVGRRTESIGRAALANIRGTLQGTNHE
;
A
#
# COMPACT_ATOMS: atom_id res chain seq x y z
N MET A 1 18.47 42.96 12.70
CA MET A 1 17.21 42.24 12.45
C MET A 1 17.52 40.76 12.50
N SER A 2 17.29 40.12 13.66
CA SER A 2 17.48 38.68 13.81
C SER A 2 16.35 37.98 13.05
N ALA A 3 16.71 37.10 12.11
CA ALA A 3 15.76 36.27 11.40
C ALA A 3 15.11 35.29 12.40
N ASP A 4 13.83 35.53 12.65
CA ASP A 4 12.80 34.60 13.13
C ASP A 4 13.18 33.68 14.32
N GLN A 5 12.99 34.16 15.55
CA GLN A 5 12.90 33.28 16.74
C GLN A 5 11.55 32.54 16.83
N SER A 6 10.59 32.92 15.98
CA SER A 6 9.34 32.19 15.82
C SER A 6 9.61 31.03 14.86
N HIS A 7 9.42 29.80 15.34
CA HIS A 7 9.41 28.60 14.51
C HIS A 7 8.18 28.58 13.56
N ALA A 8 7.87 29.68 12.86
CA ALA A 8 6.60 29.92 12.18
C ALA A 8 6.38 28.96 11.01
N TRP A 9 7.40 28.73 10.17
CA TRP A 9 7.34 27.74 9.10
C TRP A 9 7.30 26.31 9.64
N ALA A 10 8.04 26.02 10.71
CA ALA A 10 8.02 24.70 11.33
C ALA A 10 6.64 24.41 11.97
N ALA A 11 6.00 25.41 12.56
CA ALA A 11 4.63 25.30 13.07
C ALA A 11 3.61 25.16 11.93
N ALA A 12 3.75 25.97 10.87
CA ALA A 12 2.86 25.93 9.71
C ALA A 12 2.94 24.60 8.95
N LEU A 13 4.13 24.02 8.81
CA LEU A 13 4.34 22.73 8.14
C LEU A 13 4.31 21.54 9.11
N GLY A 14 4.06 21.81 10.40
CA GLY A 14 3.92 20.78 11.42
C GLY A 14 2.83 19.77 11.05
N GLY A 15 3.17 18.48 11.17
CA GLY A 15 2.29 17.36 10.86
C GLY A 15 2.28 16.93 9.39
N LEU A 16 2.97 17.62 8.48
CA LEU A 16 3.14 17.18 7.10
C LEU A 16 4.22 16.09 7.00
N SER A 17 3.96 15.11 6.15
CA SER A 17 4.94 14.09 5.79
C SER A 17 5.99 14.65 4.82
N GLY A 18 7.18 14.05 4.80
CA GLY A 18 8.21 14.43 3.82
C GLY A 18 7.74 14.27 2.37
N LEU A 19 6.84 13.30 2.12
CA LEU A 19 6.20 13.10 0.82
C LEU A 19 5.31 14.29 0.43
N GLN A 20 4.51 14.81 1.37
CA GLN A 20 3.65 15.98 1.12
C GLN A 20 4.48 17.22 0.80
N ILE A 21 5.57 17.44 1.53
CA ILE A 21 6.49 18.56 1.28
C ILE A 21 7.16 18.42 -0.09
N ALA A 22 7.65 17.22 -0.43
CA ALA A 22 8.26 16.96 -1.74
C ALA A 22 7.25 17.18 -2.90
N ALA A 23 6.00 16.74 -2.72
CA ALA A 23 4.93 16.94 -3.69
C ALA A 23 4.56 18.43 -3.83
N GLY A 24 4.55 19.19 -2.72
CA GLY A 24 4.35 20.64 -2.72
C GLY A 24 5.48 21.39 -3.42
N LEU A 25 6.74 20.97 -3.24
CA LEU A 25 7.87 21.55 -3.97
C LEU A 25 7.79 21.28 -5.47
N ALA A 26 7.45 20.04 -5.86
CA ALA A 26 7.22 19.70 -7.25
C ALA A 26 6.07 20.53 -7.87
N ALA A 27 5.07 20.90 -7.06
CA ALA A 27 4.01 21.82 -7.47
C ALA A 27 4.54 23.17 -7.91
N LEU A 28 5.41 23.76 -7.10
CA LEU A 28 5.94 25.09 -7.37
C LEU A 28 6.76 25.09 -8.65
N THR A 29 7.51 24.01 -8.91
CA THR A 29 8.32 23.90 -10.13
C THR A 29 7.49 23.73 -11.40
N THR A 30 6.35 23.03 -11.32
CA THR A 30 5.50 22.71 -12.48
C THR A 30 4.32 23.67 -12.64
N SER A 31 4.10 24.57 -11.68
CA SER A 31 3.00 25.52 -11.72
C SER A 31 3.11 26.45 -12.94
N GLN A 32 1.98 26.66 -13.62
CA GLN A 32 1.83 27.66 -14.67
C GLN A 32 1.39 29.03 -14.12
N ASP A 33 1.16 29.12 -12.80
CA ASP A 33 0.83 30.37 -12.15
C ASP A 33 2.05 31.31 -12.17
N GLU A 34 1.89 32.44 -12.87
CA GLU A 34 2.93 33.44 -13.06
C GLU A 34 3.40 34.05 -11.73
N GLN A 35 2.50 34.20 -10.76
CA GLN A 35 2.80 34.79 -9.46
C GLN A 35 3.64 33.83 -8.62
N LEU A 36 3.26 32.54 -8.57
CA LEU A 36 4.03 31.51 -7.84
C LEU A 36 5.40 31.23 -8.47
N ARG A 37 5.58 31.47 -9.77
CA ARG A 37 6.90 31.37 -10.43
C ARG A 37 7.81 32.54 -10.12
N LYS A 38 7.25 33.72 -9.87
CA LYS A 38 8.00 34.96 -9.64
C LYS A 38 8.36 35.17 -8.16
N TRP A 39 7.51 34.69 -7.25
CA TRP A 39 7.71 34.87 -5.81
C TRP A 39 7.27 33.62 -5.02
N PRO A 40 8.01 33.20 -3.98
CA PRO A 40 7.61 32.06 -3.17
C PRO A 40 6.29 32.31 -2.43
N PRO A 41 5.45 31.28 -2.25
CA PRO A 41 4.21 31.39 -1.50
C PRO A 41 4.48 31.66 -0.01
N SER A 42 3.47 32.17 0.68
CA SER A 42 3.43 32.18 2.14
C SER A 42 3.35 30.76 2.72
N ALA A 43 3.68 30.58 4.01
CA ALA A 43 3.64 29.27 4.65
C ALA A 43 2.26 28.57 4.59
N PRO A 44 1.11 29.27 4.81
CA PRO A 44 -0.21 28.65 4.67
C PRO A 44 -0.57 28.28 3.22
N GLU A 45 -0.17 29.11 2.25
CA GLU A 45 -0.34 28.80 0.82
C GLU A 45 0.48 27.57 0.44
N PHE A 46 1.73 27.48 0.91
CA PHE A 46 2.58 26.32 0.67
C PHE A 46 2.03 25.06 1.33
N ARG A 47 1.52 25.15 2.56
CA ARG A 47 0.83 24.03 3.23
C ARG A 47 -0.34 23.53 2.38
N SER A 48 -1.14 24.44 1.85
CA SER A 48 -2.28 24.11 1.00
C SER A 48 -1.85 23.39 -0.28
N LEU A 49 -0.70 23.76 -0.86
CA LEU A 49 -0.09 23.05 -2.00
C LEU A 49 0.38 21.64 -1.65
N CYS A 50 0.81 21.40 -0.41
CA CYS A 50 1.24 20.09 0.09
C CYS A 50 0.05 19.15 0.38
N GLU A 51 -1.07 19.69 0.88
CA GLU A 51 -2.25 18.91 1.29
C GLU A 51 -3.20 18.61 0.12
N ASN A 52 -3.41 19.56 -0.79
CA ASN A 52 -4.39 19.45 -1.88
C ASN A 52 -3.85 18.72 -3.12
N ARG A 53 -3.13 17.61 -2.90
CA ARG A 53 -2.56 16.82 -3.99
C ARG A 53 -3.40 15.60 -4.31
N THR A 54 -3.56 15.39 -5.62
CA THR A 54 -4.20 14.19 -6.11
C THR A 54 -3.28 12.98 -5.89
N PRO A 55 -3.83 11.76 -5.69
CA PRO A 55 -3.03 10.55 -5.50
C PRO A 55 -1.97 10.34 -6.58
N GLU A 56 -2.26 10.75 -7.83
CA GLU A 56 -1.35 10.63 -8.97
C GLU A 56 -0.06 11.43 -8.79
N ALA A 57 -0.08 12.53 -8.03
CA ALA A 57 1.12 13.30 -7.70
C ALA A 57 2.11 12.52 -6.82
N PHE A 58 1.63 11.47 -6.14
CA PHE A 58 2.44 10.54 -5.34
C PHE A 58 2.78 9.26 -6.11
N GLY A 59 2.53 9.21 -7.41
CA GLY A 59 2.76 8.02 -8.24
C GLY A 59 1.73 6.90 -8.02
N LEU A 60 0.61 7.20 -7.36
CA LEU A 60 -0.47 6.23 -7.16
C LEU A 60 -1.27 6.07 -8.47
N PRO A 61 -1.57 4.83 -8.90
CA PRO A 61 -2.42 4.61 -10.07
C PRO A 61 -3.86 5.09 -9.82
N SER A 62 -4.60 5.36 -10.89
CA SER A 62 -6.04 5.69 -10.76
C SER A 62 -6.82 4.51 -10.19
N GLU A 63 -7.95 4.76 -9.51
CA GLU A 63 -8.77 3.71 -8.87
C GLU A 63 -9.12 2.57 -9.85
N GLY A 64 -9.48 2.90 -11.09
CA GLY A 64 -9.83 1.90 -12.10
C GLY A 64 -8.63 1.07 -12.60
N GLN A 65 -7.43 1.65 -12.62
CA GLN A 65 -6.19 0.91 -12.92
C GLN A 65 -5.82 0.00 -11.75
N ALA A 66 -5.82 0.55 -10.54
CA ALA A 66 -5.55 -0.17 -9.29
C ALA A 66 -6.51 -1.37 -9.12
N TYR A 67 -7.81 -1.18 -9.37
CA TYR A 67 -8.80 -2.24 -9.26
C TYR A 67 -8.55 -3.37 -10.27
N ARG A 68 -8.26 -3.02 -11.54
CA ARG A 68 -7.95 -4.04 -12.56
C ARG A 68 -6.71 -4.84 -12.22
N GLU A 69 -5.67 -4.17 -11.75
CA GLU A 69 -4.44 -4.82 -11.27
C GLU A 69 -4.71 -5.73 -10.07
N ALA A 70 -5.49 -5.25 -9.10
CA ALA A 70 -5.91 -6.04 -7.94
C ALA A 70 -6.64 -7.32 -8.36
N CYS A 71 -7.61 -7.24 -9.27
CA CYS A 71 -8.29 -8.42 -9.79
C CYS A 71 -7.34 -9.36 -10.56
N ALA A 72 -6.45 -8.81 -11.39
CA ALA A 72 -5.50 -9.60 -12.15
C ALA A 72 -4.53 -10.39 -11.26
N ASN A 73 -4.11 -9.79 -10.14
CA ASN A 73 -3.17 -10.39 -9.19
C ASN A 73 -3.86 -11.19 -8.06
N ALA A 74 -5.19 -11.14 -7.94
CA ALA A 74 -5.90 -11.76 -6.82
C ALA A 74 -5.93 -13.29 -6.87
N HIS A 75 -5.77 -13.90 -8.05
CA HIS A 75 -5.85 -15.35 -8.18
C HIS A 75 -4.61 -16.02 -7.52
N PRO A 76 -4.75 -17.12 -6.74
CA PRO A 76 -3.62 -17.76 -6.05
C PRO A 76 -2.45 -18.16 -6.97
N ALA A 77 -2.74 -18.54 -8.22
CA ALA A 77 -1.71 -18.83 -9.23
C ALA A 77 -0.85 -17.62 -9.65
N MET A 78 -1.20 -16.41 -9.21
CA MET A 78 -0.44 -15.19 -9.49
C MET A 78 0.59 -14.88 -8.41
N VAL A 79 0.56 -15.51 -7.23
CA VAL A 79 1.40 -15.13 -6.08
C VAL A 79 2.89 -15.00 -6.43
N ASP A 80 3.42 -15.90 -7.27
CA ASP A 80 4.85 -15.91 -7.63
C ASP A 80 5.21 -14.93 -8.76
N ARG A 81 4.22 -14.43 -9.50
CA ARG A 81 4.42 -13.56 -10.69
C ARG A 81 3.72 -12.22 -10.61
N ALA A 82 2.94 -12.00 -9.55
CA ALA A 82 2.18 -10.78 -9.34
C ALA A 82 3.16 -9.62 -9.23
N ARG A 83 2.98 -8.63 -10.10
CA ARG A 83 3.70 -7.36 -10.04
C ARG A 83 2.72 -6.31 -9.59
N TRP A 84 3.06 -5.66 -8.48
CA TRP A 84 2.28 -4.56 -7.95
C TRP A 84 2.91 -3.25 -8.39
N SER A 85 2.12 -2.36 -9.00
CA SER A 85 2.56 -1.04 -9.40
C SER A 85 2.88 -0.16 -8.20
N HIS A 86 2.13 -0.33 -7.12
CA HIS A 86 2.31 0.40 -5.87
C HIS A 86 1.85 -0.43 -4.66
N GLU A 87 2.49 -0.26 -3.51
CA GLU A 87 2.14 -0.94 -2.25
C GLU A 87 0.70 -0.66 -1.81
N ALA A 88 0.19 0.54 -2.11
CA ALA A 88 -1.20 0.92 -1.89
C ALA A 88 -2.21 0.01 -2.60
N VAL A 89 -1.88 -0.45 -3.81
CA VAL A 89 -2.75 -1.35 -4.58
C VAL A 89 -2.80 -2.72 -3.90
N PHE A 90 -1.63 -3.25 -3.52
CA PHE A 90 -1.56 -4.52 -2.78
C PHE A 90 -2.29 -4.43 -1.45
N HIS A 91 -2.05 -3.37 -0.67
CA HIS A 91 -2.71 -3.16 0.61
C HIS A 91 -4.23 -3.10 0.44
N ALA A 92 -4.73 -2.32 -0.51
CA ALA A 92 -6.17 -2.25 -0.79
C ALA A 92 -6.74 -3.61 -1.24
N ALA A 93 -6.01 -4.36 -2.06
CA ALA A 93 -6.42 -5.69 -2.51
C ALA A 93 -6.50 -6.68 -1.34
N LYS A 94 -5.51 -6.66 -0.44
CA LYS A 94 -5.48 -7.47 0.77
C LYS A 94 -6.64 -7.14 1.72
N GLU A 95 -6.87 -5.86 1.99
CA GLU A 95 -7.98 -5.41 2.86
C GLU A 95 -9.36 -5.67 2.24
N THR A 96 -9.45 -5.73 0.91
CA THR A 96 -10.67 -6.13 0.21
C THR A 96 -10.89 -7.63 0.25
N GLY A 97 -9.81 -8.41 0.37
CA GLY A 97 -9.84 -9.87 0.32
C GLY A 97 -9.66 -10.37 -1.11
N PHE A 98 -8.62 -11.15 -1.34
CA PHE A 98 -8.36 -11.76 -2.65
C PHE A 98 -9.48 -12.71 -3.09
N TYR A 99 -10.14 -13.40 -2.15
CA TYR A 99 -11.30 -14.23 -2.45
C TYR A 99 -12.45 -13.39 -3.03
N ASP A 100 -12.79 -12.27 -2.38
CA ASP A 100 -13.89 -11.40 -2.80
C ASP A 100 -13.60 -10.76 -4.16
N LEU A 101 -12.36 -10.36 -4.42
CA LEU A 101 -11.93 -9.84 -5.72
C LEU A 101 -12.11 -10.84 -6.87
N ASN A 102 -12.04 -12.15 -6.61
CA ASN A 102 -12.20 -13.19 -7.63
C ASN A 102 -13.67 -13.64 -7.80
N HIS A 103 -14.46 -13.68 -6.72
CA HIS A 103 -15.75 -14.38 -6.72
C HIS A 103 -16.96 -13.44 -6.62
N MET A 104 -16.78 -12.22 -6.13
CA MET A 104 -17.89 -11.29 -5.93
C MET A 104 -18.25 -10.58 -7.25
N PRO A 105 -19.52 -10.20 -7.48
CA PRO A 105 -19.88 -9.40 -8.65
C PRO A 105 -19.11 -8.09 -8.71
N VAL A 106 -18.64 -7.73 -9.91
CA VAL A 106 -17.75 -6.58 -10.18
C VAL A 106 -18.21 -5.28 -9.52
N GLN A 107 -19.52 -5.00 -9.49
CA GLN A 107 -20.03 -3.77 -8.89
C GLN A 107 -19.80 -3.72 -7.37
N HIS A 108 -19.89 -4.86 -6.68
CA HIS A 108 -19.71 -4.93 -5.23
C HIS A 108 -18.23 -4.93 -4.85
N SER A 109 -17.42 -5.79 -5.49
CA SER A 109 -15.97 -5.84 -5.25
C SER A 109 -15.30 -4.51 -5.57
N ARG A 110 -15.70 -3.83 -6.66
CA ARG A 110 -15.17 -2.51 -7.00
C ARG A 110 -15.49 -1.44 -5.96
N ARG A 111 -16.71 -1.42 -5.39
CA ARG A 111 -17.07 -0.47 -4.32
C ARG A 111 -16.26 -0.72 -3.04
N LEU A 112 -16.11 -1.98 -2.65
CA LEU A 112 -15.30 -2.35 -1.48
C LEU A 112 -13.83 -1.97 -1.70
N PHE A 113 -13.28 -2.32 -2.86
CA PHE A 113 -11.93 -1.96 -3.24
C PHE A 113 -11.71 -0.45 -3.27
N ALA A 114 -12.60 0.32 -3.88
CA ALA A 114 -12.50 1.77 -3.96
C ALA A 114 -12.40 2.42 -2.57
N ARG A 115 -13.23 1.96 -1.62
CA ARG A 115 -13.15 2.42 -0.22
C ARG A 115 -11.80 2.10 0.41
N ASN A 116 -11.32 0.87 0.26
CA ASN A 116 -10.05 0.43 0.85
C ASN A 116 -8.84 1.12 0.18
N TYR A 117 -8.91 1.35 -1.13
CA TYR A 117 -7.90 2.06 -1.90
C TYR A 117 -7.81 3.53 -1.49
N ALA A 118 -8.95 4.22 -1.31
CA ALA A 118 -8.96 5.58 -0.80
C ALA A 118 -8.32 5.70 0.59
N ILE A 119 -8.53 4.71 1.48
CA ILE A 119 -7.85 4.65 2.79
C ILE A 119 -6.35 4.44 2.62
N ALA A 120 -5.93 3.51 1.76
CA ALA A 120 -4.52 3.24 1.49
C ALA A 120 -3.80 4.47 0.91
N CYS A 121 -4.42 5.18 -0.05
CA CYS A 121 -3.88 6.42 -0.61
C CYS A 121 -3.68 7.48 0.49
N ARG A 122 -4.66 7.68 1.38
CA ARG A 122 -4.52 8.64 2.49
C ARG A 122 -3.35 8.31 3.41
N LYS A 123 -3.16 7.03 3.73
CA LYS A 123 -2.03 6.57 4.55
C LYS A 123 -0.68 6.86 3.87
N VAL A 124 -0.57 6.55 2.58
CA VAL A 124 0.66 6.85 1.80
C VAL A 124 0.94 8.35 1.76
N MET A 125 -0.09 9.17 1.52
CA MET A 125 0.03 10.62 1.52
C MET A 125 0.46 11.16 2.88
N ALA A 126 -0.06 10.57 3.97
CA ALA A 126 0.37 10.89 5.33
C ALA A 126 1.78 10.35 5.68
N GLY A 127 2.43 9.61 4.78
CA GLY A 127 3.74 8.99 5.01
C GLY A 127 3.69 7.81 5.99
N GLU A 128 2.51 7.25 6.25
CA GLU A 128 2.36 6.03 7.03
C GLU A 128 2.87 4.82 6.25
N LYS A 129 3.54 3.89 6.96
CA LYS A 129 3.97 2.63 6.34
C LYS A 129 2.76 1.72 6.12
N LEU A 130 2.56 1.31 4.86
CA LEU A 130 1.63 0.26 4.53
C LEU A 130 2.26 -1.11 4.82
N ALA A 131 1.41 -2.13 4.95
CA ALA A 131 1.86 -3.50 5.09
C ALA A 131 2.74 -3.91 3.90
N GLU A 132 3.95 -4.40 4.18
CA GLU A 132 4.88 -4.86 3.15
C GLU A 132 4.28 -6.04 2.36
N ILE A 133 4.59 -6.08 1.07
CA ILE A 133 4.22 -7.20 0.19
C ILE A 133 5.04 -8.42 0.63
N PRO A 134 4.41 -9.51 1.08
CA PRO A 134 5.14 -10.71 1.50
C PRO A 134 6.00 -11.24 0.35
N LYS A 135 7.27 -11.57 0.66
CA LYS A 135 8.13 -12.28 -0.29
C LYS A 135 7.51 -13.65 -0.59
N ALA A 136 7.53 -14.04 -1.86
CA ALA A 136 7.03 -15.33 -2.30
C ALA A 136 7.70 -16.48 -1.53
N LEU A 137 6.99 -17.60 -1.42
CA LEU A 137 7.57 -18.82 -0.86
C LEU A 137 8.76 -19.26 -1.73
N PRO A 138 9.77 -19.93 -1.14
CA PRO A 138 10.88 -20.46 -1.92
C PRO A 138 10.36 -21.46 -2.97
N GLU A 139 10.93 -21.39 -4.18
CA GLU A 139 10.58 -22.23 -5.33
C GLU A 139 10.60 -23.73 -5.02
N LYS A 140 11.43 -24.14 -4.05
CA LYS A 140 11.53 -25.51 -3.56
C LYS A 140 10.80 -25.65 -2.23
N VAL A 141 9.52 -25.98 -2.30
CA VAL A 141 8.84 -26.66 -1.19
C VAL A 141 9.39 -28.09 -1.11
N GLY A 142 9.75 -28.56 0.09
CA GLY A 142 10.41 -29.86 0.29
C GLY A 142 9.76 -31.02 -0.49
N ARG A 143 10.58 -31.95 -1.00
CA ARG A 143 10.16 -33.03 -1.90
C ARG A 143 9.02 -33.83 -1.26
N ARG A 144 7.80 -33.72 -1.77
CA ARG A 144 6.66 -34.52 -1.33
C ARG A 144 6.76 -35.89 -2.01
N THR A 145 7.29 -36.89 -1.30
CA THR A 145 7.33 -38.28 -1.75
C THR A 145 6.46 -39.15 -0.85
N GLU A 146 6.01 -40.29 -1.39
CA GLU A 146 5.22 -41.27 -0.62
C GLU A 146 5.95 -41.71 0.65
N SER A 147 7.26 -41.93 0.58
CA SER A 147 8.09 -42.33 1.72
C SER A 147 8.05 -41.29 2.85
N ILE A 148 8.22 -40.01 2.52
CA ILE A 148 8.16 -38.90 3.49
C ILE A 148 6.75 -38.81 4.10
N GLY A 149 5.70 -38.95 3.28
CA GLY A 149 4.32 -38.95 3.75
C GLY A 149 4.02 -40.10 4.71
N ARG A 150 4.46 -41.33 4.37
CA ARG A 150 4.30 -42.52 5.22
C ARG A 150 5.05 -42.39 6.55
N ALA A 151 6.28 -41.87 6.52
CA ALA A 151 7.06 -41.63 7.74
C ALA A 151 6.39 -40.60 8.67
N ALA A 152 5.85 -39.51 8.10
CA ALA A 152 5.10 -38.52 8.87
C ALA A 152 3.83 -39.11 9.50
N LEU A 153 3.07 -39.90 8.73
CA LEU A 153 1.87 -40.58 9.23
C LEU A 153 2.19 -41.60 10.33
N ALA A 154 3.31 -42.33 10.23
CA ALA A 154 3.76 -43.26 11.25
C ALA A 154 4.09 -42.54 12.57
N ASN A 155 4.78 -41.40 12.50
CA ASN A 155 5.05 -40.58 13.68
C ASN A 155 3.76 -40.09 14.35
N ILE A 156 2.81 -39.54 13.58
CA ILE A 156 1.52 -39.08 14.13
C ILE A 156 0.76 -40.23 14.81
N ARG A 157 0.75 -41.42 14.20
CA ARG A 157 0.13 -42.62 14.78
C ARG A 157 0.82 -43.04 16.07
N GLY A 158 2.16 -43.02 16.11
CA GLY A 158 2.93 -43.32 17.32
C GLY A 158 2.64 -42.34 18.47
N THR A 159 2.57 -41.05 18.18
CA THR A 159 2.23 -40.02 19.19
C THR A 159 0.83 -40.23 19.77
N LEU A 160 -0.15 -40.56 18.95
CA LEU A 160 -1.54 -40.82 19.40
C LEU A 160 -1.70 -42.16 20.13
N GLN A 161 -0.81 -43.13 19.90
CA GLN A 161 -0.81 -44.40 20.61
C GLN A 161 -0.07 -44.32 21.95
N GLY A 162 0.91 -43.42 22.08
CA GLY A 162 1.63 -43.17 23.33
C GLY A 162 0.85 -42.37 24.38
N THR A 163 -0.32 -41.82 24.04
CA THR A 163 -1.21 -41.07 24.95
C THR A 163 -2.29 -41.93 25.62
N ASN A 164 -2.26 -43.26 25.48
CA ASN A 164 -3.22 -44.20 26.10
C ASN A 164 -2.63 -45.00 27.28
N HIS A 165 -1.84 -44.35 28.14
CA HIS A 165 -1.46 -44.89 29.44
C HIS A 165 -1.50 -43.79 30.53
N GLU A 166 -2.69 -43.58 31.08
CA GLU A 166 -2.92 -43.22 32.49
C GLU A 166 -4.00 -44.15 33.05
#